data_AF-A0A526QYM3-F1
#
_entry.id   AF-A0A526QYM3-F1
#
_cell.length_a   1.000
_cell.length_b   1.000
_cell.length_c   1.000
_cell.angle_alpha   90.00
_cell.angle_beta   90.00
_cell.angle_gamma   90.00
#
_symmetry.space_group_name_H-M   'P 1'
#
loop_
_entity.id
_entity.type
_entity.pdbx_description
1 polymer ?
#
loop_
_entity_poly.entity_id
_entity_poly.type
_entity_poly.pdbx_seq_one_letter_code
_entity_poly.pdbx_strand_id
1 'polypeptide(L)'
;VNVFFNPQAALVDLTDTVSDAFFLVIRLGSPFVAYAILVNLTIGFVNKLTPQIPVYFISLPFVIAGGLILFYLAIGTMLSLFVDGFVDLTLAR
;
A
#
# COMPACT_ATOMS: atom_id res chain seq x y z
N VAL A 1 5.25 25.71 35.57
CA VAL A 1 4.99 24.26 35.72
C VAL A 1 3.49 24.06 35.75
N ASN A 2 2.90 23.84 34.57
CA ASN A 2 1.56 23.28 34.44
C ASN A 2 1.74 22.08 33.52
N VAL A 3 2.01 20.92 34.13
CA VAL A 3 2.12 19.62 33.47
C VAL A 3 0.71 19.11 33.17
N PHE A 4 -0.13 19.97 32.60
CA PHE A 4 -1.49 19.62 32.24
C PHE A 4 -1.50 19.29 30.76
N PHE A 5 -1.92 18.06 30.46
CA PHE A 5 -2.21 17.58 29.12
C PHE A 5 -2.95 18.66 28.31
N ASN A 6 -2.42 19.04 27.15
CA ASN A 6 -3.06 19.97 26.22
C ASN A 6 -3.81 19.16 25.16
N PRO A 7 -5.15 19.05 25.24
CA PRO A 7 -5.91 18.20 24.32
C PRO A 7 -5.84 18.69 22.87
N GLN A 8 -5.72 20.00 22.65
CA GLN A 8 -5.66 20.57 21.31
C GLN A 8 -4.36 20.18 20.61
N ALA A 9 -3.23 20.32 21.31
CA ALA A 9 -1.93 19.91 20.79
C ALA A 9 -1.88 18.39 20.52
N ALA A 10 -2.45 17.57 21.41
CA ALA A 10 -2.53 16.13 21.22
C ALA A 10 -3.37 15.73 20.00
N LEU A 11 -4.49 16.43 19.73
CA LEU A 11 -5.34 16.15 18.57
C LEU A 11 -4.69 16.56 17.24
N VAL A 12 -3.95 17.67 17.23
CA VAL A 12 -3.15 18.07 16.06
C VAL A 12 -2.11 17.00 15.76
N ASP A 13 -1.38 16.57 16.79
CA ASP A 13 -0.31 15.59 16.63
C ASP A 13 -0.81 14.22 16.14
N LEU A 14 -1.97 13.78 16.64
CA LEU A 14 -2.64 12.59 16.15
C LEU A 14 -3.03 12.72 14.67
N THR A 15 -3.57 13.87 14.26
CA THR A 15 -3.99 14.10 12.86
C THR A 15 -2.79 14.06 11.93
N ASP A 16 -1.70 14.74 12.32
CA ASP A 16 -0.46 14.78 11.55
C ASP A 16 0.15 13.37 11.44
N THR A 17 0.25 12.64 12.55
CA THR A 17 0.77 11.28 12.58
C THR A 17 -0.03 10.33 11.68
N VAL A 18 -1.37 10.43 11.70
CA VAL A 18 -2.23 9.61 10.84
C VAL A 18 -2.04 9.95 9.37
N SER A 19 -1.93 11.24 9.03
CA SER A 19 -1.69 11.70 7.67
C SER A 19 -0.35 11.18 7.14
N ASP A 20 0.72 11.35 7.91
CA ASP A 20 2.06 10.94 7.51
C ASP A 20 2.17 9.41 7.41
N ALA A 21 1.58 8.66 8.34
CA ALA A 21 1.53 7.20 8.28
C ALA A 21 0.76 6.71 7.04
N PHE A 22 -0.33 7.37 6.68
CA PHE A 22 -1.10 7.06 5.47
C PHE A 22 -0.25 7.25 4.21
N PHE A 23 0.47 8.37 4.10
CA PHE A 23 1.36 8.63 2.97
C PHE A 23 2.51 7.63 2.89
N LEU A 24 3.12 7.27 4.03
CA LEU A 24 4.16 6.26 4.10
C LEU A 24 3.68 4.92 3.54
N VAL A 25 2.53 4.42 4.02
CA VAL A 25 1.99 3.12 3.62
C VAL A 25 1.52 3.11 2.17
N ILE A 26 0.85 4.17 1.68
CA ILE A 26 0.49 4.26 0.26
C ILE A 26 1.73 4.24 -0.64
N ARG A 27 2.78 4.95 -0.26
CA ARG A 27 4.02 4.98 -1.04
C ARG A 27 4.69 3.62 -1.08
N LEU A 28 4.76 2.93 0.05
CA LEU A 28 5.25 1.55 0.14
C LEU A 28 4.40 0.58 -0.70
N GLY A 29 3.08 0.77 -0.71
CA GLY A 29 2.13 -0.04 -1.48
C GLY A 29 2.07 0.29 -2.98
N SER A 30 2.71 1.38 -3.43
CA SER A 30 2.65 1.84 -4.82
C SER A 30 2.94 0.77 -5.90
N PRO A 31 3.94 -0.13 -5.77
CA PRO A 31 4.14 -1.19 -6.76
C PRO A 31 2.94 -2.15 -6.87
N PHE A 32 2.27 -2.47 -5.75
CA PHE A 32 1.09 -3.34 -5.75
C PHE A 32 -0.12 -2.66 -6.37
N VAL A 33 -0.31 -1.37 -6.08
CA VAL A 33 -1.37 -0.56 -6.69
C VAL A 33 -1.18 -0.48 -8.21
N ALA A 34 0.04 -0.18 -8.66
CA ALA A 34 0.39 -0.14 -10.08
C ALA A 34 0.15 -1.50 -10.75
N TYR A 35 0.62 -2.59 -10.14
CA TYR A 35 0.39 -3.95 -10.62
C TYR A 35 -1.11 -4.28 -10.71
N ALA A 36 -1.88 -3.99 -9.66
CA ALA A 36 -3.31 -4.26 -9.62
C ALA A 36 -4.05 -3.50 -10.72
N ILE A 37 -3.74 -2.23 -10.92
CA ILE A 37 -4.33 -1.42 -12.01
C ILE A 37 -3.99 -2.04 -13.37
N LEU A 38 -2.71 -2.28 -13.65
CA LEU A 38 -2.25 -2.77 -14.95
C LEU A 38 -2.84 -4.15 -15.29
N VAL A 39 -2.82 -5.08 -14.34
CA VAL A 39 -3.30 -6.44 -14.54
C VAL A 39 -4.82 -6.47 -14.70
N ASN A 40 -5.57 -5.76 -13.85
CA ASN A 40 -7.03 -5.73 -13.99
C ASN A 40 -7.47 -5.04 -15.29
N LEU A 41 -6.78 -3.98 -15.73
CA LEU A 41 -7.05 -3.34 -17.02
C LEU A 41 -6.78 -4.30 -18.19
N THR A 42 -5.65 -5.00 -18.14
CA THR A 42 -5.29 -5.98 -19.18
C THR A 42 -6.32 -7.10 -19.26
N ILE A 43 -6.72 -7.67 -18.12
CA ILE A 43 -7.77 -8.69 -18.06
C ILE A 43 -9.10 -8.13 -18.58
N GLY A 44 -9.44 -6.89 -18.25
CA GLY A 44 -10.63 -6.22 -18.76
C GLY A 44 -10.64 -6.11 -20.29
N PHE A 45 -9.49 -5.77 -20.90
CA PHE A 45 -9.35 -5.76 -22.35
C PHE A 45 -9.44 -7.17 -22.95
N VAL A 46 -8.78 -8.17 -22.36
CA VAL A 46 -8.87 -9.56 -22.83
C VAL A 46 -10.31 -10.06 -22.77
N ASN A 47 -11.03 -9.78 -21.68
CA ASN A 47 -12.44 -10.15 -21.52
C ASN A 47 -13.33 -9.53 -22.61
N LYS A 48 -13.00 -8.33 -23.10
CA LYS A 48 -13.71 -7.69 -24.22
C LYS A 48 -13.41 -8.35 -25.57
N LEU A 49 -12.19 -8.86 -25.76
CA LEU A 49 -11.77 -9.52 -27.01
C LEU A 49 -12.22 -10.98 -27.08
N THR A 50 -12.36 -11.66 -25.94
CA THR A 50 -12.81 -13.05 -25.85
C THR A 50 -14.02 -13.22 -24.91
N PRO A 51 -15.19 -12.65 -25.25
CA PRO A 51 -16.35 -12.62 -24.36
C PRO A 51 -17.01 -13.99 -24.13
N GLN A 52 -16.71 -14.98 -24.96
CA GLN A 52 -17.26 -16.33 -24.82
C GLN A 52 -16.52 -17.16 -23.76
N ILE A 53 -15.29 -16.79 -23.40
CA ILE A 53 -14.45 -17.52 -22.45
C ILE A 53 -14.49 -16.80 -21.10
N PRO A 54 -14.73 -17.49 -19.98
CA PRO A 54 -14.64 -16.92 -18.64
C PRO A 54 -13.19 -16.53 -18.25
N VAL A 55 -12.70 -15.40 -18.75
CA VAL A 55 -11.28 -14.97 -18.62
C VAL A 55 -10.81 -14.91 -17.17
N TYR A 56 -11.68 -14.49 -16.25
CA TYR A 56 -11.35 -14.36 -14.82
C TYR A 56 -10.84 -15.66 -14.19
N PHE A 57 -11.43 -16.81 -14.54
CA PHE A 57 -10.98 -18.10 -13.99
C PHE A 57 -9.58 -18.47 -14.45
N ILE A 58 -9.23 -18.10 -15.68
CA ILE A 58 -7.91 -18.33 -16.25
C ILE A 58 -6.91 -17.36 -15.65
N SER A 59 -7.27 -16.08 -15.49
CA SER A 59 -6.35 -15.04 -15.04
C SER A 59 -6.02 -15.11 -13.55
N LEU A 60 -6.96 -15.51 -12.69
CA LEU A 60 -6.79 -15.47 -11.22
C LEU A 60 -5.50 -16.14 -10.72
N PRO A 61 -5.15 -17.37 -11.13
CA PRO A 61 -3.87 -17.99 -10.75
C PRO A 61 -2.66 -17.14 -11.12
N PHE A 62 -2.66 -16.50 -12.29
CA PHE A 62 -1.56 -15.62 -12.74
C PHE A 62 -1.54 -14.30 -11.98
N VAL A 63 -2.70 -13.70 -11.68
CA VAL A 63 -2.79 -12.48 -10.87
C VAL A 63 -2.18 -12.72 -9.48
N ILE A 64 -2.56 -13.83 -8.84
CA ILE A 64 -2.07 -14.20 -7.52
C ILE A 64 -0.58 -14.52 -7.60
N ALA A 65 -0.14 -15.35 -8.55
CA ALA A 65 1.28 -15.70 -8.71
C ALA A 65 2.15 -14.45 -8.96
N GLY A 66 1.74 -13.55 -9.86
CA GLY A 66 2.46 -12.31 -10.12
C GLY A 66 2.48 -11.37 -8.91
N GLY A 67 1.38 -11.29 -8.16
CA GLY A 67 1.33 -10.53 -6.90
C GLY A 67 2.26 -11.11 -5.83
N LEU A 68 2.36 -12.43 -5.72
CA LEU A 68 3.27 -13.11 -4.80
C LEU A 68 4.74 -12.95 -5.22
N ILE A 69 5.05 -13.00 -6.51
CA ILE A 69 6.40 -12.73 -7.03
C ILE A 69 6.79 -11.28 -6.73
N LEU A 70 5.89 -10.33 -7.02
CA LEU A 70 6.11 -8.92 -6.70
C LEU A 70 6.35 -8.72 -5.19
N PHE A 71 5.55 -9.39 -4.35
CA PHE A 71 5.72 -9.37 -2.90
C PHE A 71 7.07 -9.94 -2.46
N TYR A 72 7.46 -11.10 -2.98
CA TYR A 72 8.74 -11.74 -2.68
C TYR A 72 9.92 -10.81 -2.97
N LEU A 73 9.87 -10.06 -4.08
CA LEU A 73 10.92 -9.11 -4.45
C LEU A 73 10.87 -7.81 -3.63
N ALA A 74 9.68 -7.36 -3.24
CA ALA A 74 9.48 -6.06 -2.58
C ALA A 74 9.56 -6.13 -1.04
N ILE A 75 9.33 -7.28 -0.41
CA ILE A 75 9.15 -7.35 1.05
C ILE A 75 10.37 -6.86 1.84
N GLY A 76 11.60 -7.16 1.38
CA GLY A 76 12.81 -6.72 2.05
C GLY A 76 12.97 -5.19 2.05
N THR A 77 12.75 -4.56 0.90
CA THR A 77 12.83 -3.09 0.78
C THR A 77 11.67 -2.40 1.47
N MET A 78 10.46 -2.97 1.41
CA MET A 78 9.30 -2.43 2.13
C MET A 78 9.50 -2.41 3.63
N LEU A 79 10.01 -3.50 4.22
CA LEU A 79 10.25 -3.56 5.66
C LEU A 79 11.32 -2.55 6.09
N SER A 80 12.41 -2.40 5.32
CA SER A 80 13.45 -1.40 5.61
C SER A 80 12.87 0.01 5.59
N LEU A 81 12.18 0.39 4.51
CA LEU A 81 11.61 1.72 4.34
C LEU A 81 10.47 2.01 5.34
N PHE A 82 9.73 0.97 5.75
CA PHE A 82 8.73 1.10 6.80
C PHE A 82 9.36 1.40 8.16
N VAL A 83 10.44 0.70 8.53
CA VAL A 83 11.17 0.96 9.79
C VAL A 83 11.74 2.38 9.79
N ASP A 84 12.36 2.81 8.71
CA ASP A 84 12.92 4.16 8.58
C ASP A 84 11.82 5.21 8.81
N GLY A 85 10.68 5.08 8.12
CA GLY A 85 9.56 6.01 8.28
C GLY A 85 8.85 5.91 9.64
N PHE A 86 8.81 4.72 10.26
CA PHE A 86 8.20 4.52 11.57
C PHE A 86 8.96 5.22 12.69
N VAL A 87 10.31 5.18 12.65
CA VAL A 87 11.17 5.87 13.62
C VAL A 87 10.93 7.39 13.56
N ASP A 88 10.91 7.95 12.35
CA ASP A 88 10.65 9.38 12.16
C ASP A 88 9.26 9.79 12.65
N LEU A 89 8.25 8.94 12.43
CA LEU A 89 6.87 9.20 12.81
C LEU A 89 6.61 9.17 14.31
N THR A 90 7.26 8.26 15.04
CA THR A 90 6.89 7.93 16.43
C THR A 90 7.94 8.32 17.46
N LEU A 91 9.23 8.35 17.11
CA LEU A 91 10.33 8.55 18.06
C LEU A 91 11.01 9.90 17.92
N ALA A 92 10.91 10.54 16.75
CA ALA A 92 11.54 11.83 16.48
C ALA A 92 10.65 13.05 16.86
N ARG A 93 9.49 12.80 17.48
CA ARG A 93 8.47 13.80 17.77
C ARG A 93 8.33 14.10 19.27
#